data_AF-A0A0R0K245-F1
#
_entry.id   AF-A0A0R0K245-F1
#
_cell.length_a   1.000
_cell.length_b   1.000
_cell.length_c   1.000
_cell.angle_alpha   90.00
_cell.angle_beta   90.00
_cell.angle_gamma   90.00
#
_symmetry.space_group_name_H-M   'P 1'
#
loop_
_entity.id
_entity.type
_entity.pdbx_description
1 polymer ?
#
loop_
_entity_poly.entity_id
_entity_poly.type
_entity_poly.pdbx_seq_one_letter_code
_entity_poly.pdbx_strand_id
1 'polypeptide(L)'
;MTSSKRVQDRSKKKRINLPKPHRVSDFLRKTPNLFELYKDQKGVLWCGMTPKAENLMEQQQRVIEEHADKATEHVTRFLMMSLDKRLPLDKIAHFRRDFGLPLDFRVHWVHKYPQLFKVVKSLDGVEFLELVSWNPDWAITELEKKGGDRNNRNYQKNAFSSISFDVPRELYRYYGEKIKNFQEMSYLSPYADARGLKAGSLDFTIEKRLVTDHLTHFRWELVMPQKLMRLLLKDCGIFYVSKRGKRFSVFLTEAYEGSELIEKCPLVLWKEKVLGLVGYTGRKKKLEVCSDDESDVEDHDGLVLDREEF
;
A
#
# COMPACT_ATOMS: atom_id res chain seq x y z
N MET A 1 -9.27 -52.80 -9.41
CA MET A 1 -10.00 -51.91 -10.33
C MET A 1 -10.35 -50.66 -9.54
N THR A 2 -9.51 -49.63 -9.48
CA THR A 2 -9.61 -48.44 -10.35
C THR A 2 -8.30 -47.64 -10.27
N SER A 3 -7.46 -47.80 -11.29
CA SER A 3 -6.42 -46.84 -11.63
C SER A 3 -7.02 -45.84 -12.64
N SER A 4 -6.46 -44.63 -12.72
CA SER A 4 -6.82 -43.53 -13.65
C SER A 4 -8.02 -42.64 -13.31
N LYS A 5 -7.79 -41.67 -12.42
CA LYS A 5 -8.34 -40.31 -12.56
C LYS A 5 -7.31 -39.26 -12.10
N ARG A 6 -6.27 -39.03 -12.92
CA ARG A 6 -5.42 -37.83 -12.85
C ARG A 6 -4.85 -37.51 -14.23
N VAL A 7 -5.76 -37.30 -15.19
CA VAL A 7 -5.45 -36.72 -16.50
C VAL A 7 -6.51 -35.65 -16.71
N GLN A 8 -6.19 -34.40 -16.37
CA GLN A 8 -6.76 -33.14 -16.87
C GLN A 8 -6.58 -32.03 -15.82
N ASP A 9 -5.35 -31.49 -15.72
CA ASP A 9 -5.19 -30.05 -15.47
C ASP A 9 -3.81 -29.60 -15.98
N ARG A 10 -3.68 -29.52 -17.31
CA ARG A 10 -2.44 -29.08 -17.99
C ARG A 10 -2.39 -27.56 -18.21
N SER A 11 -3.36 -26.81 -17.70
CA SER A 11 -3.62 -25.43 -18.17
C SER A 11 -3.06 -24.31 -17.29
N LYS A 12 -2.35 -24.60 -16.19
CA LYS A 12 -1.88 -23.57 -15.23
C LYS A 12 -0.36 -23.45 -15.08
N LYS A 13 0.43 -23.64 -16.14
CA LYS A 13 1.91 -23.70 -16.02
C LYS A 13 2.61 -22.58 -16.79
N LYS A 14 2.90 -21.46 -16.10
CA LYS A 14 3.70 -20.34 -16.63
C LYS A 14 5.19 -20.52 -16.28
N ARG A 15 6.07 -20.28 -17.26
CA ARG A 15 7.52 -20.18 -17.06
C ARG A 15 7.84 -18.92 -16.24
N ILE A 16 8.44 -19.09 -15.07
CA ILE A 16 8.87 -17.98 -14.21
C ILE A 16 10.39 -17.89 -14.36
N ASN A 17 10.90 -16.87 -15.05
CA ASN A 17 12.33 -16.60 -15.12
C ASN A 17 12.63 -15.48 -14.10
N LEU A 18 13.04 -15.84 -12.87
CA LEU A 18 13.61 -14.87 -11.94
C LEU A 18 15.05 -14.52 -12.37
N PRO A 19 15.51 -13.26 -12.20
CA PRO A 19 16.88 -12.88 -12.51
C PRO A 19 17.88 -13.67 -11.65
N LYS A 20 19.00 -14.11 -12.24
CA LYS A 20 20.15 -14.68 -11.50
C LYS A 20 20.67 -13.65 -10.47
N PRO A 21 21.15 -14.08 -9.29
CA PRO A 21 21.72 -15.40 -8.99
C PRO A 21 20.71 -16.44 -8.48
N HIS A 22 19.46 -16.05 -8.20
CA HIS A 22 18.50 -16.96 -7.58
C HIS A 22 17.63 -17.65 -8.64
N ARG A 23 17.96 -18.91 -8.95
CA ARG A 23 17.09 -19.72 -9.81
C ARG A 23 15.77 -19.96 -9.08
N VAL A 24 14.64 -19.93 -9.81
CA VAL A 24 13.32 -20.24 -9.24
C VAL A 24 13.32 -21.59 -8.53
N SER A 25 14.07 -22.56 -9.07
CA SER A 25 14.28 -23.86 -8.44
C SER A 25 14.82 -23.78 -7.01
N ASP A 26 15.73 -22.84 -6.74
CA ASP A 26 16.38 -22.70 -5.43
C ASP A 26 15.41 -22.10 -4.41
N PHE A 27 14.60 -21.15 -4.86
CA PHE A 27 13.50 -20.62 -4.06
C PHE A 27 12.49 -21.72 -3.73
N LEU A 28 12.01 -22.45 -4.73
CA LEU A 28 11.02 -23.52 -4.55
C LEU A 28 11.52 -24.61 -3.58
N ARG A 29 12.81 -24.99 -3.67
CA ARG A 29 13.45 -25.94 -2.74
C ARG A 29 13.51 -25.43 -1.31
N LYS A 30 13.63 -24.12 -1.10
CA LYS A 30 13.67 -23.48 0.23
C LYS A 30 12.28 -23.25 0.82
N THR A 31 11.22 -23.55 0.08
CA THR A 31 9.82 -23.36 0.51
C THR A 31 9.01 -24.65 0.36
N PRO A 32 9.45 -25.77 0.96
CA PRO A 32 8.80 -27.08 0.79
C PRO A 32 7.39 -27.11 1.36
N ASN A 33 7.07 -26.21 2.30
CA ASN A 33 5.73 -26.11 2.89
C ASN A 33 4.69 -25.52 1.93
N LEU A 34 5.13 -24.81 0.89
CA LEU A 34 4.24 -24.14 -0.07
C LEU A 34 4.24 -24.83 -1.43
N PHE A 35 5.37 -25.39 -1.84
CA PHE A 35 5.54 -25.92 -3.18
C PHE A 35 6.14 -27.33 -3.16
N GLU A 36 5.60 -28.18 -4.02
CA GLU A 36 6.12 -29.52 -4.29
C GLU A 36 6.78 -29.53 -5.67
N LEU A 37 8.01 -30.05 -5.73
CA LEU A 37 8.76 -30.20 -6.97
C LEU A 37 8.70 -31.66 -7.42
N TYR A 38 8.26 -31.89 -8.65
CA TYR A 38 8.23 -33.21 -9.28
C TYR A 38 8.97 -33.18 -10.62
N LYS A 39 9.69 -34.25 -10.93
CA LYS A 39 10.30 -34.45 -12.25
C LYS A 39 9.44 -35.42 -13.04
N ASP A 40 9.16 -35.10 -14.30
CA ASP A 40 8.53 -36.08 -15.18
C ASP A 40 9.57 -37.09 -15.71
N GLN A 41 9.07 -38.07 -16.46
CA GLN A 41 9.90 -39.12 -17.08
C GLN A 41 10.93 -38.55 -18.09
N LYS A 42 10.75 -37.32 -18.57
CA LYS A 42 11.68 -36.62 -19.48
C LYS A 42 12.68 -35.74 -18.72
N GLY A 43 12.64 -35.74 -17.38
CA GLY A 43 13.51 -34.94 -16.53
C GLY A 43 13.08 -33.47 -16.37
N VAL A 44 11.91 -33.08 -16.90
CA VAL A 44 11.41 -31.71 -16.77
C VAL A 44 10.92 -31.49 -15.33
N LEU A 45 11.41 -30.42 -14.71
CA LEU A 45 10.99 -29.98 -13.39
C LEU A 45 9.64 -29.27 -13.47
N TRP A 46 8.71 -29.76 -12.69
CA TRP A 46 7.40 -29.19 -12.50
C TRP A 46 7.21 -28.79 -11.04
N CYS A 47 6.35 -27.80 -10.83
CA CYS A 47 5.99 -27.28 -9.51
C CYS A 47 4.48 -27.43 -9.31
N GLY A 48 4.09 -27.84 -8.12
CA GLY A 48 2.70 -27.88 -7.64
C GLY A 48 2.59 -27.14 -6.31
N MET A 49 1.37 -26.82 -5.89
CA MET A 49 1.12 -26.37 -4.52
C MET A 49 0.98 -27.59 -3.62
N THR A 50 1.49 -27.47 -2.39
CA THR A 50 1.15 -28.45 -1.34
C THR A 50 -0.33 -28.33 -0.99
N PRO A 51 -0.98 -29.37 -0.43
CA PRO A 51 -2.36 -29.25 0.09
C PRO A 51 -2.52 -28.10 1.10
N LYS A 52 -1.45 -27.81 1.86
CA LYS A 52 -1.39 -26.68 2.80
C LYS A 52 -1.42 -25.33 2.06
N ALA A 53 -0.69 -25.19 0.96
CA ALA A 53 -0.73 -23.99 0.13
C ALA A 53 -2.08 -23.82 -0.59
N GLU A 54 -2.69 -24.90 -1.06
CA GLU A 54 -4.03 -24.86 -1.66
C GLU A 54 -5.07 -24.33 -0.65
N ASN A 55 -5.06 -24.88 0.57
CA ASN A 55 -5.90 -24.38 1.65
C ASN A 55 -5.67 -22.90 1.97
N LEU A 56 -4.41 -22.44 1.94
CA LEU A 56 -4.10 -21.01 2.12
C LEU A 56 -4.64 -20.15 0.98
N MET A 57 -4.62 -20.62 -0.26
CA MET A 57 -5.21 -19.89 -1.39
C MET A 57 -6.73 -19.80 -1.27
N GLU A 58 -7.40 -20.89 -0.87
CA GLU A 58 -8.83 -20.87 -0.58
C GLU A 58 -9.15 -19.92 0.59
N GLN A 59 -8.35 -19.96 1.65
CA GLN A 59 -8.48 -19.05 2.78
C GLN A 59 -8.34 -17.60 2.33
N GLN A 60 -7.38 -17.29 1.44
CA GLN A 60 -7.21 -15.93 0.91
C GLN A 60 -8.49 -15.45 0.22
N GLN A 61 -9.05 -16.29 -0.65
CA GLN A 61 -10.24 -15.94 -1.43
C GLN A 61 -11.42 -15.66 -0.50
N ARG A 62 -11.66 -16.52 0.50
CA ARG A 62 -12.72 -16.31 1.51
C ARG A 62 -12.53 -15.00 2.25
N VAL A 63 -11.31 -14.72 2.73
CA VAL A 63 -11.05 -13.48 3.48
C VAL A 63 -11.28 -12.24 2.60
N ILE A 64 -10.88 -12.27 1.32
CA ILE A 64 -11.14 -11.17 0.37
C ILE A 64 -12.65 -10.96 0.18
N GLU A 65 -13.42 -12.04 0.04
CA GLU A 65 -14.87 -11.97 -0.15
C GLU A 65 -15.59 -11.45 1.10
N GLU A 66 -15.23 -11.95 2.28
CA GLU A 66 -15.78 -11.53 3.58
C GLU A 66 -15.47 -10.06 3.90
N HIS A 67 -14.33 -9.54 3.43
CA HIS A 67 -13.88 -8.17 3.69
C HIS A 67 -14.05 -7.24 2.48
N ALA A 68 -14.91 -7.62 1.53
CA ALA A 68 -15.13 -6.84 0.32
C ALA A 68 -15.60 -5.41 0.63
N ASP A 69 -16.38 -5.21 1.70
CA ASP A 69 -16.88 -3.89 2.10
C ASP A 69 -15.76 -2.96 2.59
N LYS A 70 -14.73 -3.51 3.25
CA LYS A 70 -13.54 -2.73 3.62
C LYS A 70 -12.72 -2.34 2.41
N ALA A 71 -12.58 -3.23 1.43
CA ALA A 71 -11.95 -2.87 0.15
C ALA A 71 -12.75 -1.76 -0.56
N THR A 72 -14.09 -1.83 -0.52
CA THR A 72 -14.98 -0.80 -1.06
C THR A 72 -14.80 0.55 -0.36
N GLU A 73 -14.74 0.55 0.98
CA GLU A 73 -14.44 1.75 1.78
C GLU A 73 -13.08 2.36 1.38
N HIS A 74 -12.03 1.54 1.27
CA HIS A 74 -10.69 1.97 0.90
C HIS A 74 -10.64 2.60 -0.50
N VAL A 75 -11.22 1.94 -1.50
CA VAL A 75 -11.29 2.47 -2.87
C VAL A 75 -12.13 3.75 -2.92
N THR A 76 -13.24 3.79 -2.19
CA THR A 76 -14.10 4.99 -2.11
C THR A 76 -13.34 6.18 -1.54
N ARG A 77 -12.66 6.00 -0.41
CA ARG A 77 -11.79 7.03 0.20
C ARG A 77 -10.70 7.48 -0.78
N PHE A 78 -10.11 6.55 -1.52
CA PHE A 78 -9.08 6.88 -2.50
C PHE A 78 -9.63 7.72 -3.67
N LEU A 79 -10.81 7.37 -4.17
CA LEU A 79 -11.52 8.17 -5.18
C LEU A 79 -11.91 9.55 -4.63
N MET A 80 -12.38 9.66 -3.38
CA MET A 80 -12.71 10.94 -2.75
C MET A 80 -11.55 11.92 -2.76
N MET A 81 -10.32 11.45 -2.56
CA MET A 81 -9.12 12.28 -2.58
C MET A 81 -8.68 12.66 -4.01
N SER A 82 -9.20 11.99 -5.04
CA SER A 82 -8.88 12.35 -6.41
C SER A 82 -9.63 13.60 -6.87
N LEU A 83 -8.97 14.39 -7.72
CA LEU A 83 -9.45 15.69 -8.20
C LEU A 83 -10.83 15.57 -8.87
N ASP A 84 -10.96 14.63 -9.81
CA ASP A 84 -12.19 14.39 -10.58
C ASP A 84 -13.08 13.30 -9.95
N LYS A 85 -12.77 12.81 -8.74
CA LYS A 85 -13.46 11.66 -8.12
C LYS A 85 -13.45 10.39 -9.00
N ARG A 86 -12.45 10.28 -9.88
CA ARG A 86 -12.23 9.17 -10.78
C ARG A 86 -10.75 8.84 -10.90
N LEU A 87 -10.44 7.58 -11.14
CA LEU A 87 -9.08 7.08 -11.27
C LEU A 87 -8.98 6.05 -12.40
N PRO A 88 -7.90 6.02 -13.20
CA PRO A 88 -7.71 4.99 -14.21
C PRO A 88 -7.72 3.58 -13.59
N LEU A 89 -8.52 2.67 -14.16
CA LEU A 89 -8.70 1.31 -13.65
C LEU A 89 -7.38 0.55 -13.56
N ASP A 90 -6.51 0.78 -14.55
CA ASP A 90 -5.19 0.14 -14.61
C ASP A 90 -4.24 0.62 -13.53
N LYS A 91 -4.31 1.90 -13.15
CA LYS A 91 -3.48 2.41 -12.07
C LYS A 91 -3.94 1.85 -10.72
N ILE A 92 -5.25 1.67 -10.50
CA ILE A 92 -5.79 1.07 -9.26
C ILE A 92 -5.22 -0.34 -9.03
N ALA A 93 -4.90 -1.08 -10.10
CA ALA A 93 -4.32 -2.41 -9.99
C ALA A 93 -2.97 -2.46 -9.24
N HIS A 94 -2.22 -1.35 -9.22
CA HIS A 94 -0.99 -1.25 -8.43
C HIS A 94 -1.28 -1.34 -6.92
N PHE A 95 -2.45 -0.87 -6.50
CA PHE A 95 -2.93 -0.94 -5.11
C PHE A 95 -3.83 -2.14 -4.82
N ARG A 96 -3.96 -3.09 -5.74
CA ARG A 96 -4.86 -4.25 -5.56
C ARG A 96 -4.61 -4.96 -4.23
N ARG A 97 -3.35 -5.15 -3.86
CA ARG A 97 -2.99 -5.80 -2.59
C ARG A 97 -3.15 -4.89 -1.39
N ASP A 98 -2.87 -3.60 -1.57
CA ASP A 98 -2.97 -2.60 -0.51
C ASP A 98 -4.43 -2.32 -0.11
N PHE A 99 -5.39 -2.49 -1.03
CA PHE A 99 -6.83 -2.39 -0.77
C PHE A 99 -7.52 -3.72 -0.51
N GLY A 100 -6.87 -4.86 -0.80
CA GLY A 100 -7.47 -6.18 -0.63
C GLY A 100 -8.43 -6.57 -1.76
N LEU A 101 -8.23 -6.02 -2.95
CA LEU A 101 -9.07 -6.28 -4.10
C LEU A 101 -8.81 -7.69 -4.69
N PRO A 102 -9.85 -8.36 -5.20
CA PRO A 102 -9.71 -9.65 -5.87
C PRO A 102 -8.92 -9.53 -7.19
N LEU A 103 -8.44 -10.66 -7.73
CA LEU A 103 -7.61 -10.65 -8.95
C LEU A 103 -8.35 -10.14 -10.19
N ASP A 104 -9.64 -10.42 -10.25
CA ASP A 104 -10.58 -10.07 -11.32
C ASP A 104 -11.35 -8.78 -11.02
N PHE A 105 -10.83 -7.92 -10.13
CA PHE A 105 -11.56 -6.75 -9.67
C PHE A 105 -12.04 -5.84 -10.80
N ARG A 106 -11.26 -5.73 -11.88
CA ARG A 106 -11.57 -4.94 -13.07
C ARG A 106 -12.84 -5.39 -13.81
N VAL A 107 -13.21 -6.67 -13.70
CA VAL A 107 -14.31 -7.26 -14.46
C VAL A 107 -15.53 -7.50 -13.59
N HIS A 108 -15.35 -8.03 -12.38
CA HIS A 108 -16.51 -8.39 -11.53
C HIS A 108 -16.71 -7.43 -10.36
N TRP A 109 -15.65 -7.10 -9.61
CA TRP A 109 -15.78 -6.33 -8.38
C TRP A 109 -16.26 -4.90 -8.63
N VAL A 110 -15.74 -4.22 -9.68
CA VAL A 110 -16.16 -2.85 -10.03
C VAL A 110 -17.64 -2.72 -10.38
N HIS A 111 -18.28 -3.80 -10.80
CA HIS A 111 -19.71 -3.84 -11.13
C HIS A 111 -20.59 -4.36 -9.99
N LYS A 112 -19.99 -4.83 -8.89
CA LYS A 112 -20.73 -5.33 -7.71
C LYS A 112 -21.41 -4.19 -6.92
N TYR A 113 -20.90 -2.97 -7.04
CA TYR A 113 -21.36 -1.81 -6.29
C TYR A 113 -21.79 -0.66 -7.22
N PRO A 114 -22.82 -0.85 -8.08
CA PRO A 114 -23.23 0.16 -9.07
C PRO A 114 -23.73 1.47 -8.44
N GLN A 115 -24.17 1.43 -7.18
CA GLN A 115 -24.55 2.60 -6.40
C GLN A 115 -23.34 3.46 -6.00
N LEU A 116 -22.15 2.86 -5.86
CA LEU A 116 -20.92 3.55 -5.47
C LEU A 116 -20.03 3.87 -6.66
N PHE A 117 -19.92 2.95 -7.61
CA PHE A 117 -18.94 3.05 -8.69
C PHE A 117 -19.56 2.91 -10.07
N LYS A 118 -18.98 3.63 -11.01
CA LYS A 118 -19.28 3.52 -12.44
C LYS A 118 -17.98 3.40 -13.22
N VAL A 119 -17.94 2.46 -14.16
CA VAL A 119 -16.81 2.37 -15.10
C VAL A 119 -17.12 3.25 -16.31
N VAL A 120 -16.26 4.22 -16.59
CA VAL A 120 -16.39 5.17 -17.70
C VAL A 120 -15.20 5.01 -18.64
N LYS A 121 -15.46 5.01 -19.96
CA LYS A 121 -14.40 4.98 -20.98
C LYS A 121 -14.16 6.37 -21.52
N SER A 122 -12.90 6.79 -21.56
CA SER A 122 -12.49 7.99 -22.29
C SER A 122 -12.52 7.75 -23.80
N LEU A 123 -12.47 8.82 -24.58
CA LEU A 123 -12.35 8.79 -26.04
C LEU A 123 -11.14 7.96 -26.51
N ASP A 124 -10.06 7.99 -25.72
CA ASP A 124 -8.82 7.24 -26.01
C ASP A 124 -8.90 5.75 -25.60
N GLY A 125 -10.07 5.26 -25.18
CA GLY A 125 -10.30 3.87 -24.77
C GLY A 125 -9.85 3.52 -23.35
N VAL A 126 -9.28 4.47 -22.60
CA VAL A 126 -8.87 4.28 -21.21
C VAL A 126 -10.10 4.15 -20.30
N GLU A 127 -10.13 3.09 -19.49
CA GLU A 127 -11.17 2.85 -18.48
C GLU A 127 -10.85 3.56 -17.16
N PHE A 128 -11.84 4.26 -16.62
CA PHE A 128 -11.79 4.93 -15.33
C PHE A 128 -12.85 4.35 -14.39
N LEU A 129 -12.50 4.20 -13.12
CA LEU A 129 -13.47 4.02 -12.05
C LEU A 129 -13.87 5.40 -11.55
N GLU A 130 -15.14 5.75 -11.67
CA GLU A 130 -15.73 7.01 -11.22
C GLU A 130 -16.59 6.75 -9.98
N LEU A 131 -16.48 7.63 -9.00
CA LEU A 131 -17.30 7.61 -7.80
C LEU A 131 -18.66 8.24 -8.09
N VAL A 132 -19.73 7.47 -7.92
CA VAL A 132 -21.13 7.90 -8.15
C VAL A 132 -21.71 8.49 -6.88
N SER A 133 -21.61 7.74 -5.78
CA SER A 133 -22.04 8.16 -4.46
C SER A 133 -21.16 7.49 -3.41
N TRP A 134 -21.27 7.95 -2.17
CA TRP A 134 -20.50 7.38 -1.07
C TRP A 134 -21.29 7.42 0.23
N ASN A 135 -20.94 6.52 1.15
CA ASN A 135 -21.38 6.63 2.53
C ASN A 135 -20.63 7.80 3.22
N PRO A 136 -21.31 8.84 3.73
CA PRO A 136 -20.68 9.93 4.48
C PRO A 136 -19.82 9.48 5.67
N ASP A 137 -20.15 8.35 6.28
CA ASP A 137 -19.41 7.78 7.41
C ASP A 137 -17.99 7.36 7.02
N TRP A 138 -17.75 7.09 5.73
CA TRP A 138 -16.43 6.76 5.21
C TRP A 138 -15.57 8.00 4.95
N ALA A 139 -16.18 9.17 4.86
CA ALA A 139 -15.49 10.45 4.69
C ALA A 139 -15.08 11.06 6.04
N ILE A 140 -14.85 10.23 7.06
CA ILE A 140 -14.39 10.63 8.39
C ILE A 140 -13.03 9.98 8.62
N THR A 141 -12.00 10.79 8.84
CA THR A 141 -10.66 10.28 9.16
C THR A 141 -10.59 9.70 10.56
N GLU A 142 -9.60 8.86 10.80
CA GLU A 142 -9.36 8.32 12.14
C GLU A 142 -9.02 9.43 13.14
N LEU A 143 -8.41 10.53 12.69
CA LEU A 143 -8.18 11.72 13.50
C LEU A 143 -9.50 12.37 13.95
N GLU A 144 -10.42 12.59 13.01
CA GLU A 144 -11.74 13.16 13.29
C GLU A 144 -12.58 12.26 14.23
N LYS A 145 -12.45 10.93 14.10
CA LYS A 145 -13.13 9.99 15.00
C LYS A 145 -12.60 10.09 16.43
N LYS A 146 -11.29 10.25 16.61
CA LYS A 146 -10.65 10.28 17.95
C LYS A 146 -11.03 11.50 18.76
N GLY A 147 -11.21 12.67 18.14
CA GLY A 147 -11.34 13.91 18.91
C GLY A 147 -12.75 14.48 19.09
N GLY A 148 -13.80 13.82 18.62
CA GLY A 148 -15.17 14.13 19.04
C GLY A 148 -15.71 15.48 18.56
N ASP A 149 -16.64 15.40 17.61
CA ASP A 149 -17.59 16.43 17.18
C ASP A 149 -17.07 17.49 16.17
N ARG A 150 -17.46 17.30 14.89
CA ARG A 150 -17.20 18.19 13.75
C ARG A 150 -17.77 19.61 13.93
N ASN A 151 -18.78 19.78 14.79
CA ASN A 151 -19.44 21.07 14.96
C ASN A 151 -18.67 22.04 15.87
N ASN A 152 -17.63 21.58 16.54
CA ASN A 152 -16.83 22.45 17.38
C ASN A 152 -15.80 23.22 16.53
N ARG A 153 -15.98 24.53 16.37
CA ARG A 153 -15.04 25.40 15.61
C ARG A 153 -13.61 25.36 16.17
N ASN A 154 -13.43 25.00 17.44
CA ASN A 154 -12.10 24.80 18.04
C ASN A 154 -11.42 23.52 17.54
N TYR A 155 -12.16 22.57 16.98
CA TYR A 155 -11.64 21.30 16.48
C TYR A 155 -10.76 21.49 15.24
N GLN A 156 -11.18 22.36 14.32
CA GLN A 156 -10.41 22.69 13.12
C GLN A 156 -9.05 23.30 13.44
N LYS A 157 -8.90 24.00 14.58
CA LYS A 157 -7.62 24.56 15.02
C LYS A 157 -6.73 23.55 15.75
N ASN A 158 -7.29 22.49 16.32
CA ASN A 158 -6.59 21.62 17.27
C ASN A 158 -6.57 20.13 16.86
N ALA A 159 -7.11 19.71 15.71
CA ALA A 159 -7.19 18.28 15.40
C ALA A 159 -5.82 17.59 15.37
N PHE A 160 -4.77 18.27 14.90
CA PHE A 160 -3.42 17.70 14.91
C PHE A 160 -2.76 17.69 16.31
N SER A 161 -3.27 18.48 17.27
CA SER A 161 -2.72 18.50 18.64
C SER A 161 -2.98 17.20 19.42
N SER A 162 -3.96 16.39 19.00
CA SER A 162 -4.15 15.04 19.58
C SER A 162 -3.17 14.00 19.03
N ILE A 163 -2.39 14.33 18.00
CA ILE A 163 -1.36 13.43 17.48
C ILE A 163 -0.17 13.47 18.42
N SER A 164 -0.05 12.43 19.25
CA SER A 164 1.12 12.21 20.08
C SER A 164 2.26 11.67 19.22
N PHE A 165 3.35 12.44 19.14
CA PHE A 165 4.55 12.02 18.45
C PHE A 165 5.52 11.40 19.44
N ASP A 166 5.70 10.09 19.36
CA ASP A 166 6.68 9.36 20.19
C ASP A 166 8.07 9.48 19.55
N VAL A 167 8.58 10.71 19.50
CA VAL A 167 9.90 11.03 18.95
C VAL A 167 10.94 10.93 20.06
N PRO A 168 12.07 10.22 19.83
CA PRO A 168 13.21 10.24 20.74
C PRO A 168 13.60 11.67 21.08
N ARG A 169 14.01 11.90 22.34
CA ARG A 169 14.24 13.25 22.89
C ARG A 169 15.28 14.06 22.09
N GLU A 170 16.24 13.40 21.44
CA GLU A 170 17.19 14.05 20.52
C GLU A 170 16.51 14.59 19.26
N LEU A 171 15.63 13.80 18.64
CA LEU A 171 14.87 14.19 17.44
C LEU A 171 13.85 15.28 17.76
N TYR A 172 13.23 15.26 18.95
CA TYR A 172 12.34 16.35 19.36
C TYR A 172 13.07 17.70 19.45
N ARG A 173 14.39 17.70 19.70
CA ARG A 173 15.17 18.95 19.74
C ARG A 173 15.34 19.57 18.36
N TYR A 174 15.44 18.73 17.32
CA TYR A 174 15.62 19.19 15.93
C TYR A 174 14.29 19.43 15.21
N TYR A 175 13.29 18.59 15.48
CA TYR A 175 11.98 18.63 14.83
C TYR A 175 10.88 19.26 15.68
N GLY A 176 11.12 19.59 16.95
CA GLY A 176 10.10 20.02 17.91
C GLY A 176 9.33 21.25 17.46
N GLU A 177 10.01 22.26 16.90
CA GLU A 177 9.32 23.43 16.32
C GLU A 177 8.46 23.05 15.11
N LYS A 178 8.94 22.14 14.25
CA LYS A 178 8.17 21.66 13.10
C LYS A 178 6.95 20.85 13.54
N ILE A 179 7.10 20.00 14.55
CA ILE A 179 6.01 19.23 15.15
C ILE A 179 4.97 20.17 15.76
N LYS A 180 5.40 21.17 16.54
CA LYS A 180 4.51 22.16 17.13
C LYS A 180 3.75 22.95 16.06
N ASN A 181 4.47 23.44 15.03
CA ASN A 181 3.85 24.11 13.89
C ASN A 181 2.84 23.21 13.18
N PHE A 182 3.12 21.91 13.07
CA PHE A 182 2.19 20.94 12.49
C PHE A 182 0.94 20.76 13.36
N GLN A 183 1.10 20.64 14.69
CA GLN A 183 0.01 20.51 15.64
C GLN A 183 -0.90 21.75 15.70
N GLU A 184 -0.35 22.94 15.41
CA GLU A 184 -1.08 24.22 15.34
C GLU A 184 -1.75 24.48 13.97
N MET A 185 -1.49 23.66 12.95
CA MET A 185 -2.11 23.85 11.64
C MET A 185 -3.62 23.59 11.69
N SER A 186 -4.37 24.36 10.90
CA SER A 186 -5.79 24.05 10.69
C SER A 186 -5.94 22.74 9.92
N TYR A 187 -6.73 21.84 10.50
CA TYR A 187 -7.02 20.55 9.90
C TYR A 187 -8.06 20.71 8.77
N LEU A 188 -7.65 20.38 7.55
CA LEU A 188 -8.55 20.18 6.43
C LEU A 188 -8.64 18.68 6.16
N SER A 189 -9.85 18.12 6.25
CA SER A 189 -10.04 16.69 6.00
C SER A 189 -9.59 16.33 4.57
N PRO A 190 -8.84 15.23 4.38
CA PRO A 190 -8.51 14.65 3.07
C PRO A 190 -9.71 14.47 2.13
N TYR A 191 -10.91 14.41 2.68
CA TYR A 191 -12.14 14.22 1.92
C TYR A 191 -12.91 15.52 1.67
N ALA A 192 -12.48 16.64 2.27
CA ALA A 192 -13.00 17.97 1.96
C ALA A 192 -12.26 18.50 0.72
N ASP A 193 -13.01 18.91 -0.30
CA ASP A 193 -12.60 19.33 -1.65
C ASP A 193 -11.09 19.25 -1.98
N ALA A 194 -10.75 18.34 -2.91
CA ALA A 194 -9.39 17.84 -3.16
C ALA A 194 -8.36 18.91 -3.56
N ARG A 195 -8.81 20.13 -3.88
CA ARG A 195 -8.00 21.26 -4.35
C ARG A 195 -7.06 21.85 -3.28
N GLY A 196 -7.20 21.45 -2.01
CA GLY A 196 -6.40 21.97 -0.90
C GLY A 196 -5.67 20.92 -0.06
N LEU A 197 -5.61 19.66 -0.50
CA LEU A 197 -5.14 18.57 0.36
C LEU A 197 -3.64 18.63 0.62
N LYS A 198 -3.28 18.73 1.90
CA LYS A 198 -1.97 18.33 2.41
C LYS A 198 -2.01 16.83 2.71
N ALA A 199 -0.92 16.13 2.43
CA ALA A 199 -0.84 14.67 2.57
C ALA A 199 -1.24 14.24 3.97
N GLY A 200 -2.31 13.45 4.14
CA GLY A 200 -2.78 13.26 5.51
C GLY A 200 -3.92 12.27 5.74
N SER A 201 -3.82 11.06 5.21
CA SER A 201 -4.31 9.84 5.89
C SER A 201 -4.02 8.63 4.99
N LEU A 202 -3.07 7.76 5.38
CA LEU A 202 -2.84 6.46 4.73
C LEU A 202 -3.82 5.39 5.23
N ASP A 203 -4.91 5.80 5.89
CA ASP A 203 -5.83 4.89 6.57
C ASP A 203 -6.67 4.03 5.64
N PHE A 204 -6.66 4.36 4.35
CA PHE A 204 -7.34 3.63 3.29
C PHE A 204 -6.53 2.44 2.76
N THR A 205 -5.41 2.08 3.40
CA THR A 205 -4.63 0.88 3.06
C THR A 205 -4.67 -0.15 4.20
N ILE A 206 -4.70 -1.43 3.83
CA ILE A 206 -4.75 -2.55 4.75
C ILE A 206 -3.57 -2.55 5.75
N GLU A 207 -2.38 -2.27 5.25
CA GLU A 207 -1.16 -2.25 6.07
C GLU A 207 -0.85 -0.86 6.62
N LYS A 208 -1.70 0.16 6.40
CA LYS A 208 -1.36 1.56 6.75
C LYS A 208 0.00 1.98 6.20
N ARG A 209 0.35 1.42 5.05
CA ARG A 209 1.65 1.48 4.39
C ARG A 209 1.45 1.52 2.89
N LEU A 210 2.31 2.25 2.21
CA LEU A 210 2.22 2.38 0.77
C LEU A 210 3.60 2.55 0.11
N VAL A 211 3.78 1.98 -1.09
CA VAL A 211 5.00 2.15 -1.88
C VAL A 211 4.96 3.49 -2.61
N THR A 212 5.93 4.36 -2.38
CA THR A 212 5.97 5.71 -2.96
C THR A 212 5.86 5.73 -4.48
N ASP A 213 6.50 4.79 -5.17
CA ASP A 213 6.39 4.61 -6.63
C ASP A 213 4.92 4.52 -7.08
N HIS A 214 4.06 3.88 -6.28
CA HIS A 214 2.63 3.79 -6.62
C HIS A 214 1.95 5.16 -6.50
N LEU A 215 2.27 5.99 -5.49
CA LEU A 215 1.71 7.35 -5.40
C LEU A 215 2.17 8.27 -6.52
N THR A 216 3.44 8.16 -6.93
CA THR A 216 3.95 9.01 -8.01
C THR A 216 3.25 8.75 -9.34
N HIS A 217 2.72 7.54 -9.55
CA HIS A 217 1.86 7.24 -10.71
C HIS A 217 0.50 7.97 -10.68
N PHE A 218 0.02 8.39 -9.51
CA PHE A 218 -1.24 9.14 -9.34
C PHE A 218 -1.03 10.64 -9.14
N ARG A 219 0.12 11.13 -9.59
CA ARG A 219 0.54 12.52 -9.40
C ARG A 219 -0.53 13.53 -9.84
N TRP A 220 -1.12 13.31 -11.00
CA TRP A 220 -2.10 14.22 -11.57
C TRP A 220 -3.45 14.11 -10.86
N GLU A 221 -3.89 12.88 -10.63
CA GLU A 221 -5.21 12.61 -10.05
C GLU A 221 -5.30 13.03 -8.58
N LEU A 222 -4.20 12.95 -7.82
CA LEU A 222 -4.14 13.33 -6.42
C LEU A 222 -3.49 14.71 -6.19
N VAL A 223 -3.20 15.46 -7.26
CA VAL A 223 -2.57 16.80 -7.19
C VAL A 223 -1.29 16.79 -6.35
N MET A 224 -0.46 15.75 -6.51
CA MET A 224 0.70 15.56 -5.67
C MET A 224 1.85 16.53 -6.04
N PRO A 225 2.54 17.13 -5.06
CA PRO A 225 3.68 18.02 -5.33
C PRO A 225 4.86 17.28 -5.96
N GLN A 226 5.69 17.95 -6.76
CA GLN A 226 6.85 17.32 -7.46
C GLN A 226 7.80 16.64 -6.50
N LYS A 227 7.99 17.25 -5.34
CA LYS A 227 8.90 16.78 -4.31
C LYS A 227 8.13 16.03 -3.22
N LEU A 228 7.29 15.06 -3.60
CA LEU A 228 6.51 14.24 -2.66
C LEU A 228 7.39 13.63 -1.57
N MET A 229 8.57 13.11 -1.93
CA MET A 229 9.50 12.56 -0.94
C MET A 229 9.94 13.60 0.09
N ARG A 230 10.20 14.85 -0.33
CA ARG A 230 10.53 15.93 0.62
C ARG A 230 9.37 16.24 1.55
N LEU A 231 8.13 16.12 1.08
CA LEU A 231 6.94 16.32 1.91
C LEU A 231 6.81 15.19 2.93
N LEU A 232 6.94 13.93 2.50
CA LEU A 232 6.88 12.76 3.38
C LEU A 232 7.98 12.77 4.45
N LEU A 233 9.21 13.15 4.07
CA LEU A 233 10.32 13.28 5.01
C LEU A 233 10.20 14.50 5.93
N LYS A 234 9.51 15.56 5.49
CA LYS A 234 9.28 16.76 6.32
C LYS A 234 8.36 16.46 7.50
N ASP A 235 7.37 15.59 7.30
CA ASP A 235 6.40 15.19 8.32
C ASP A 235 6.76 13.82 8.92
N CYS A 236 8.05 13.63 9.26
CA CYS A 236 8.60 12.36 9.75
C CYS A 236 7.98 11.83 11.06
N GLY A 237 7.30 12.70 11.83
CA GLY A 237 6.54 12.27 12.99
C GLY A 237 5.31 11.43 12.63
N ILE A 238 4.71 11.68 11.46
CA ILE A 238 3.49 11.00 10.99
C ILE A 238 3.86 9.83 10.08
N PHE A 239 4.87 10.05 9.24
CA PHE A 239 5.27 9.10 8.22
C PHE A 239 6.68 8.60 8.48
N TYR A 240 6.81 7.29 8.59
CA TYR A 240 8.10 6.62 8.52
C TYR A 240 8.39 6.20 7.08
N VAL A 241 9.55 6.57 6.54
CA VAL A 241 9.97 6.18 5.19
C VAL A 241 11.10 5.15 5.28
N SER A 242 10.84 3.95 4.79
CA SER A 242 11.83 2.88 4.69
C SER A 242 12.32 2.70 3.25
N LYS A 243 13.64 2.61 3.07
CA LYS A 243 14.27 2.26 1.79
C LYS A 243 14.56 0.76 1.76
N ARG A 244 14.04 0.07 0.73
CA ARG A 244 14.38 -1.32 0.43
C ARG A 244 14.88 -1.44 -1.00
N GLY A 245 16.20 -1.56 -1.16
CA GLY A 245 16.83 -1.51 -2.46
C GLY A 245 16.62 -0.14 -3.12
N LYS A 246 15.98 -0.12 -4.29
CA LYS A 246 15.62 1.12 -5.01
C LYS A 246 14.21 1.65 -4.71
N ARG A 247 13.43 0.96 -3.88
CA ARG A 247 12.03 1.34 -3.59
C ARG A 247 11.92 1.95 -2.21
N PHE A 248 11.09 2.97 -2.08
CA PHE A 248 10.73 3.56 -0.79
C PHE A 248 9.30 3.19 -0.42
N SER A 249 9.10 2.78 0.83
CA SER A 249 7.79 2.52 1.42
C SER A 249 7.53 3.52 2.55
N VAL A 250 6.34 4.11 2.55
CA VAL A 250 5.85 5.02 3.58
C VAL A 250 4.95 4.23 4.51
N PHE A 251 5.10 4.42 5.81
CA PHE A 251 4.30 3.81 6.86
C PHE A 251 3.69 4.94 7.69
N LEU A 252 2.46 4.75 8.14
CA LEU A 252 1.84 5.62 9.12
C LEU A 252 2.38 5.26 10.51
N THR A 253 3.17 6.14 11.11
CA THR A 253 3.87 5.85 12.38
C THR A 253 2.91 5.46 13.49
N GLU A 254 1.75 6.12 13.61
CA GLU A 254 0.76 5.82 14.66
C GLU A 254 0.11 4.43 14.55
N ALA A 255 0.20 3.77 13.39
CA ALA A 255 -0.38 2.45 13.18
C ALA A 255 0.56 1.31 13.58
N TYR A 256 1.81 1.61 13.91
CA TYR A 256 2.86 0.62 14.13
C TYR A 256 3.50 0.75 15.51
N GLU A 257 3.70 -0.40 16.16
CA GLU A 257 4.56 -0.53 17.33
C GLU A 257 5.86 -1.23 16.90
N GLY A 258 6.92 -0.43 16.75
CA GLY A 258 8.19 -0.89 16.19
C GLY A 258 8.04 -1.37 14.74
N SER A 259 8.14 -2.69 14.51
CA SER A 259 7.99 -3.29 13.18
C SER A 259 6.64 -3.97 12.94
N GLU A 260 5.76 -3.98 13.93
CA GLU A 260 4.47 -4.67 13.85
C GLU A 260 3.31 -3.69 13.75
N LEU A 261 2.34 -4.00 12.88
CA LEU A 261 1.10 -3.25 12.77
C LEU A 261 0.25 -3.54 14.00
N ILE A 262 -0.22 -2.50 14.68
CA ILE A 262 -1.00 -2.61 15.93
C ILE A 262 -2.31 -3.33 15.66
N GLU A 263 -3.10 -2.84 14.69
CA GLU A 263 -4.37 -3.44 14.31
C GLU A 263 -4.23 -4.23 13.01
N LYS A 264 -4.16 -5.55 13.11
CA LYS A 264 -3.98 -6.45 11.96
C LYS A 264 -5.33 -6.92 11.43
N CYS A 265 -5.68 -6.54 10.20
CA CYS A 265 -6.83 -7.13 9.53
C CYS A 265 -6.55 -8.61 9.14
N PRO A 266 -7.60 -9.41 8.86
CA PRO A 266 -7.43 -10.82 8.51
C PRO A 266 -6.55 -11.08 7.28
N LEU A 267 -6.48 -10.15 6.31
CA LEU A 267 -5.57 -10.27 5.16
C LEU A 267 -4.10 -10.12 5.55
N VAL A 268 -3.79 -9.27 6.54
CA VAL A 268 -2.42 -9.12 7.08
C VAL A 268 -2.04 -10.41 7.81
N LEU A 269 -2.92 -10.94 8.65
CA LEU A 269 -2.68 -12.20 9.37
C LEU A 269 -2.49 -13.38 8.40
N TRP A 270 -3.30 -13.45 7.35
CA TRP A 270 -3.11 -14.43 6.28
C TRP A 270 -1.73 -14.29 5.61
N LYS A 271 -1.32 -13.05 5.30
CA LYS A 271 -0.02 -12.78 4.69
C LYS A 271 1.13 -13.20 5.60
N GLU A 272 1.05 -12.90 6.90
CA GLU A 272 2.02 -13.34 7.90
C GLU A 272 2.11 -14.87 7.98
N LYS A 273 0.96 -15.56 7.96
CA LYS A 273 0.90 -17.03 7.93
C LYS A 273 1.58 -17.61 6.70
N VAL A 274 1.38 -17.02 5.51
CA VAL A 274 2.08 -17.42 4.28
C VAL A 274 3.58 -17.19 4.41
N LEU A 275 3.99 -16.00 4.88
CA LEU A 275 5.40 -15.66 5.06
C LEU A 275 6.12 -16.58 6.04
N GLY A 276 5.45 -17.01 7.11
CA GLY A 276 6.00 -17.98 8.07
C GLY A 276 6.30 -19.36 7.48
N LEU A 277 5.68 -19.71 6.34
CA LEU A 277 5.95 -20.96 5.63
C LEU A 277 7.05 -20.82 4.57
N VAL A 278 7.43 -19.59 4.22
CA VAL A 278 8.54 -19.31 3.33
C VAL A 278 9.83 -19.43 4.15
N GLY A 279 10.72 -20.39 3.81
CA GLY A 279 12.01 -20.56 4.50
C GLY A 279 13.00 -19.40 4.35
N TYR A 280 12.59 -18.30 3.70
CA TYR A 280 13.29 -17.03 3.63
C TYR A 280 12.78 -16.10 4.73
N THR A 281 12.99 -16.44 6.00
CA THR A 281 13.03 -15.42 7.05
C THR A 281 14.38 -14.70 6.91
N GLY A 282 14.44 -13.77 5.97
CA GLY A 282 15.56 -12.83 5.89
C GLY A 282 15.73 -12.22 7.26
N ARG A 283 16.96 -12.32 7.81
CA ARG A 283 17.36 -11.76 9.11
C ARG A 283 16.54 -10.52 9.41
N LYS A 284 15.77 -10.52 10.51
CA LYS A 284 15.15 -9.32 11.08
C LYS A 284 16.31 -8.35 11.39
N LYS A 285 16.81 -7.63 10.39
CA LYS A 285 17.73 -6.53 10.59
C LYS A 285 16.88 -5.46 11.27
N LYS A 286 17.22 -5.21 12.53
CA LYS A 286 16.76 -4.06 13.31
C LYS A 286 16.82 -2.84 12.39
N LEU A 287 15.71 -2.10 12.29
CA LEU A 287 15.66 -0.87 11.51
C LEU A 287 16.74 0.05 12.07
N GLU A 288 17.85 0.19 11.34
CA GLU A 288 18.85 1.19 11.64
C GLU A 288 18.21 2.53 11.34
N VAL A 289 18.04 3.31 12.41
CA VAL A 289 17.64 4.70 12.35
C VAL A 289 18.68 5.42 11.50
N CYS A 290 18.24 6.06 10.43
CA CYS A 290 19.10 6.94 9.66
C CYS A 290 19.39 8.15 10.56
N SER A 291 20.51 8.11 11.29
CA SER A 291 21.15 9.33 11.77
C SER A 291 21.78 9.99 10.56
N ASP A 292 21.41 11.25 10.33
CA ASP A 292 22.10 12.13 9.38
C ASP A 292 23.53 12.33 9.88
N ASP A 293 24.45 11.48 9.46
CA ASP A 293 25.87 11.82 9.44
C ASP A 293 26.15 12.52 8.10
N GLU A 294 26.10 13.85 8.15
CA GLU A 294 26.76 14.70 7.16
C GLU A 294 28.28 14.50 7.27
N SER A 295 28.78 13.50 6.56
CA SER A 295 30.15 13.51 6.06
C SER A 295 30.25 12.54 4.89
N ASP A 296 30.04 13.05 3.67
CA ASP A 296 30.79 12.53 2.53
C ASP A 296 31.13 13.71 1.62
N VAL A 297 32.44 13.83 1.51
CA VAL A 297 33.21 14.82 0.79
C VAL A 297 33.01 14.57 -0.70
N GLU A 298 32.83 15.67 -1.42
CA GLU A 298 33.05 15.84 -2.87
C GLU A 298 33.13 14.55 -3.70
N ASP A 299 32.06 14.24 -4.42
CA ASP A 299 32.23 13.69 -5.76
C ASP A 299 31.37 14.47 -6.75
N HIS A 300 32.11 15.03 -7.68
CA HIS A 300 31.73 16.04 -8.65
C HIS A 300 31.10 15.32 -9.84
N ASP A 301 29.78 15.38 -9.98
CA ASP A 301 29.17 15.30 -11.31
C ASP A 301 27.91 16.16 -11.36
N GLY A 302 28.10 17.33 -11.97
CA GLY A 302 27.14 18.41 -12.04
C GLY A 302 25.90 18.00 -12.83
N LEU A 303 24.76 17.96 -12.15
CA LEU A 303 23.48 18.22 -12.80
C LEU A 303 23.36 19.72 -13.04
N VAL A 304 23.91 20.14 -14.16
CA VAL A 304 23.58 21.41 -14.82
C VAL A 304 22.08 21.39 -15.07
N LEU A 305 21.34 22.19 -14.30
CA LEU A 305 20.01 22.61 -14.67
C LEU A 305 20.19 23.70 -15.72
N ASP A 306 20.05 23.31 -16.97
CA ASP A 306 19.88 24.26 -18.07
C ASP A 306 18.70 25.17 -17.74
N ARG A 307 19.03 26.43 -17.51
CA ARG A 307 18.12 27.55 -17.72
C ARG A 307 18.13 27.84 -19.20
N GLU A 308 17.14 27.31 -19.91
CA GLU A 308 16.65 27.92 -21.13
C GLU A 308 15.18 28.32 -20.95
N GLU A 309 14.99 29.62 -21.11
CA GLU A 309 13.81 30.35 -21.57
C GLU A 309 12.58 30.55 -20.64
N PHE A 310 12.41 31.84 -20.31
CA PHE A 310 11.29 32.60 -19.72
C PHE A 310 11.09 32.58 -18.20
#